data_AF-A0A7X0H4E6-F1
#
_entry.id   AF-A0A7X0H4E6-F1
#
_cell.length_a   1.000
_cell.length_b   1.000
_cell.length_c   1.000
_cell.angle_alpha   90.00
_cell.angle_beta   90.00
_cell.angle_gamma   90.00
#
_symmetry.space_group_name_H-M   'P 1'
#
loop_
_entity.id
_entity.type
_entity.pdbx_description
1 polymer ?
#
loop_
_entity_poly.entity_id
_entity_poly.type
_entity_poly.pdbx_seq_one_letter_code
_entity_poly.pdbx_strand_id
1 'polypeptide(L)'
;MLDLDAKVSCSNCGYDLMGVAREGRCPECGQRYDLALGMGVTKVSANMLAHQRGDKAIYLVKVWGMAFAAVACLGIGGLLSLVSSEPSRPLMLGALIASLFAFGAFVTWFTERK
;
A
#
# COMPACT_ATOMS: atom_id res chain seq x y z
N MET A 1 2.20 -23.33 -15.53
CA MET A 1 0.76 -23.06 -15.36
C MET A 1 0.56 -21.64 -15.85
N LEU A 2 0.13 -21.47 -17.11
CA LEU A 2 0.10 -20.16 -17.79
C LEU A 2 -0.99 -19.28 -17.17
N ASP A 3 -0.61 -18.07 -16.76
CA ASP A 3 -1.49 -16.96 -16.33
C ASP A 3 -2.63 -16.73 -17.34
N LEU A 4 -3.78 -17.34 -17.09
CA LEU A 4 -5.01 -17.18 -17.87
C LEU A 4 -5.84 -15.94 -17.45
N ASP A 5 -5.32 -15.10 -16.54
CA ASP A 5 -6.03 -13.95 -15.96
C ASP A 5 -5.49 -12.59 -16.43
N ALA A 6 -4.73 -12.55 -17.53
CA ALA A 6 -4.36 -11.28 -18.15
C ALA A 6 -5.60 -10.67 -18.81
N LYS A 7 -6.30 -9.78 -18.10
CA LYS A 7 -7.41 -8.99 -18.68
C LYS A 7 -6.88 -8.14 -19.83
N VAL A 8 -7.38 -8.42 -21.03
CA VAL A 8 -7.03 -7.67 -22.24
C VAL A 8 -8.20 -6.79 -22.62
N SER A 9 -7.95 -5.50 -22.73
CA SER A 9 -8.95 -4.50 -23.12
C SER A 9 -8.55 -3.82 -24.44
N CYS A 10 -9.52 -3.30 -25.18
CA CYS A 10 -9.25 -2.51 -26.37
C CYS A 10 -8.56 -1.20 -25.97
N SER A 11 -7.47 -0.84 -26.66
CA SER A 11 -6.71 0.37 -26.35
C SER A 11 -7.46 1.68 -26.68
N ASN A 12 -8.54 1.61 -27.46
CA ASN A 12 -9.28 2.79 -27.92
C ASN A 12 -10.49 3.10 -27.03
N CYS A 13 -11.32 2.09 -26.73
CA CYS A 13 -12.54 2.28 -25.93
C CYS A 13 -12.52 1.60 -24.55
N GLY A 14 -11.50 0.80 -24.24
CA GLY A 14 -11.43 0.06 -22.98
C GLY A 14 -12.35 -1.16 -22.88
N TYR A 15 -13.08 -1.52 -23.95
CA TYR A 15 -13.94 -2.70 -23.96
C TYR A 15 -13.15 -3.98 -23.66
N ASP A 16 -13.73 -4.87 -22.86
CA ASP A 16 -13.09 -6.13 -22.46
C ASP A 16 -13.06 -7.09 -23.66
N LEU A 17 -11.85 -7.45 -24.08
CA LEU A 17 -11.59 -8.40 -25.17
C LEU A 17 -11.31 -9.81 -24.64
N MET A 18 -11.69 -10.12 -23.40
CA MET A 18 -11.67 -11.50 -22.91
C MET A 18 -12.72 -12.35 -23.64
N GLY A 19 -12.28 -13.51 -24.15
CA GLY A 19 -13.15 -14.50 -24.79
C GLY A 19 -13.49 -14.23 -26.26
N VAL A 20 -13.00 -13.14 -26.86
CA VAL A 20 -13.14 -12.89 -28.31
C VAL A 20 -12.00 -13.53 -29.12
N ALA A 21 -12.16 -13.57 -30.45
CA ALA A 21 -11.16 -14.13 -31.37
C ALA A 21 -9.79 -13.45 -31.20
N ARG A 22 -8.70 -14.20 -31.48
CA ARG A 22 -7.31 -13.74 -31.34
C ARG A 22 -6.99 -12.47 -32.14
N GLU A 23 -7.68 -12.29 -33.25
CA GLU A 23 -7.56 -11.13 -34.12
C GLU A 23 -8.95 -10.72 -34.57
N GLY A 24 -9.15 -9.43 -34.81
CA GLY A 24 -10.46 -8.94 -35.24
C GLY A 24 -10.62 -7.44 -35.13
N ARG A 25 -11.88 -7.02 -35.03
CA ARG A 25 -12.26 -5.64 -34.74
C ARG A 25 -13.03 -5.59 -33.43
N CYS A 26 -12.76 -4.55 -32.65
CA CYS A 26 -13.51 -4.29 -31.42
C CYS A 26 -15.00 -4.08 -31.77
N PRO A 27 -15.94 -4.74 -31.07
CA PRO A 27 -17.37 -4.62 -31.36
C PRO A 27 -17.92 -3.22 -31.04
N GLU A 28 -17.32 -2.51 -30.10
CA GLU A 28 -17.76 -1.17 -29.69
C GLU A 28 -17.26 -0.07 -30.62
N CYS A 29 -15.95 -0.05 -30.90
CA CYS A 29 -15.31 1.06 -31.62
C CYS A 29 -14.82 0.71 -33.03
N GLY A 30 -14.90 -0.56 -33.44
CA GLY A 30 -14.44 -1.02 -34.76
C GLY A 30 -12.92 -1.06 -34.95
N GLN A 31 -12.14 -0.68 -33.93
CA GLN A 31 -10.68 -0.67 -33.99
C GLN A 31 -10.13 -2.08 -34.21
N ARG A 32 -9.20 -2.23 -35.15
CA ARG A 32 -8.50 -3.50 -35.38
C ARG A 32 -7.62 -3.84 -34.18
N TYR A 33 -7.68 -5.08 -33.74
CA TYR A 33 -6.83 -5.59 -32.69
C TYR A 33 -6.25 -6.96 -33.07
N ASP A 34 -5.06 -7.23 -32.55
CA ASP A 34 -4.36 -8.50 -32.69
C ASP A 34 -3.74 -8.86 -31.33
N LEU A 35 -4.27 -9.89 -30.68
CA LEU A 35 -3.83 -10.35 -29.37
C LEU A 35 -2.46 -11.04 -29.41
N ALA A 36 -2.10 -11.64 -30.55
CA ALA A 36 -0.81 -12.31 -30.73
C ALA A 36 0.32 -11.30 -30.90
N LEU A 37 0.07 -10.24 -31.67
CA LEU A 37 1.02 -9.14 -31.88
C LEU A 37 0.92 -8.03 -30.82
N GLY A 38 -0.12 -8.04 -29.97
CA GLY A 38 -0.38 -6.99 -28.99
C GLY A 38 -0.80 -5.65 -29.60
N MET A 39 -1.30 -5.65 -30.84
CA MET A 39 -1.77 -4.45 -31.51
C MET A 39 -3.20 -4.08 -31.10
N GLY A 40 -3.45 -2.80 -30.83
CA GLY A 40 -4.79 -2.30 -30.53
C GLY A 40 -5.36 -2.75 -29.18
N VAL A 41 -4.51 -3.26 -28.28
CA VAL A 41 -4.90 -3.76 -26.97
C VAL A 41 -4.07 -3.17 -25.85
N THR A 42 -4.72 -2.89 -24.72
CA THR A 42 -4.10 -2.59 -23.44
C THR A 42 -4.11 -3.86 -22.60
N LYS A 43 -2.93 -4.39 -22.31
CA LYS A 43 -2.79 -5.40 -21.27
C LYS A 43 -2.90 -4.66 -19.93
N VAL A 44 -3.99 -4.87 -19.21
CA VAL A 44 -4.05 -4.47 -17.80
C VAL A 44 -3.09 -5.41 -17.08
N SER A 45 -1.84 -4.97 -16.98
CA SER A 45 -0.75 -5.81 -16.49
C SER A 45 -1.08 -6.25 -15.07
N ALA A 46 -0.98 -7.55 -14.80
CA ALA A 46 -1.05 -8.11 -13.45
C ALA A 46 -0.09 -7.39 -12.46
N ASN A 47 0.93 -6.69 -12.98
CA ASN A 47 1.79 -5.81 -12.20
C ASN A 47 1.05 -4.65 -11.52
N MET A 48 -0.09 -4.18 -12.04
CA MET A 48 -0.89 -3.15 -11.38
C MET A 48 -1.56 -3.69 -10.10
N LEU A 49 -1.97 -4.96 -10.09
CA LEU A 49 -2.41 -5.65 -8.87
C LEU A 49 -1.24 -5.93 -7.91
N ALA A 50 -0.04 -6.19 -8.44
CA ALA A 50 1.16 -6.34 -7.62
C ALA A 50 1.57 -5.01 -6.95
N HIS A 51 1.40 -3.88 -7.63
CA HIS A 51 1.65 -2.56 -7.05
C HIS A 51 0.68 -2.26 -5.89
N GLN A 52 -0.61 -2.59 -6.06
CA GLN A 52 -1.62 -2.42 -5.02
C GLN A 52 -1.37 -3.28 -3.75
N ARG A 53 -0.65 -4.41 -3.86
CA ARG A 53 -0.21 -5.19 -2.68
C ARG A 53 1.01 -4.57 -2.00
N GLY A 54 1.90 -3.91 -2.76
CA GLY A 54 3.08 -3.23 -2.23
C GLY A 54 2.73 -2.10 -1.28
N ASP A 55 1.69 -1.33 -1.61
CA ASP A 55 1.27 -0.17 -0.81
C ASP A 55 0.81 -0.56 0.60
N LYS A 56 0.12 -1.71 0.72
CA LYS A 56 -0.33 -2.23 2.02
C LYS A 56 0.85 -2.67 2.90
N ALA A 57 1.91 -3.21 2.31
CA ALA A 57 3.08 -3.66 3.06
C ALA A 57 3.89 -2.47 3.58
N ILE A 58 4.08 -1.44 2.75
CA ILE A 58 4.75 -0.19 3.15
C ILE A 58 3.97 0.47 4.30
N TYR A 59 2.64 0.47 4.21
CA TYR A 59 1.79 0.97 5.27
C TYR A 59 1.93 0.20 6.58
N LEU A 60 1.85 -1.13 6.51
CA LEU A 60 2.01 -2.00 7.68
C LEU A 60 3.36 -1.77 8.36
N VAL A 61 4.46 -1.72 7.59
CA VAL A 61 5.80 -1.46 8.12
C VAL A 61 5.86 -0.11 8.82
N LYS A 62 5.23 0.94 8.26
CA LYS A 62 5.23 2.28 8.83
C LYS A 62 4.45 2.34 10.15
N VAL A 63 3.26 1.72 10.20
CA VAL A 63 2.41 1.69 11.41
C VAL A 63 3.07 0.87 12.53
N TRP A 64 3.55 -0.34 12.22
CA TRP A 64 4.24 -1.19 13.20
C TRP A 64 5.55 -0.57 13.67
N GLY A 65 6.29 0.12 12.79
CA GLY A 65 7.50 0.85 13.14
C GLY A 65 7.24 1.96 14.18
N MET A 66 6.19 2.76 13.99
CA MET A 66 5.82 3.81 14.97
C MET A 66 5.35 3.22 16.30
N ALA A 67 4.55 2.15 16.26
CA ALA A 67 4.08 1.48 17.47
C ALA A 67 5.25 0.88 18.28
N PHE A 68 6.18 0.21 17.61
CA PHE A 68 7.35 -0.39 18.25
C PHE A 68 8.27 0.68 18.86
N ALA A 69 8.49 1.79 18.15
CA ALA A 69 9.26 2.92 18.67
C ALA A 69 8.64 3.52 19.95
N ALA A 70 7.31 3.68 19.98
CA ALA A 70 6.61 4.18 21.17
C ALA A 70 6.77 3.24 22.37
N VAL A 71 6.61 1.93 22.16
CA VAL A 71 6.81 0.92 23.22
C VAL A 71 8.26 0.91 23.71
N ALA A 72 9.24 0.99 22.80
CA ALA A 72 10.65 1.05 23.15
C ALA A 72 10.99 2.29 23.99
N CYS A 73 10.47 3.47 23.62
CA CYS A 73 10.67 4.70 24.41
C CYS A 73 10.05 4.59 25.82
N LEU A 74 8.85 4.03 25.95
CA LEU A 74 8.22 3.80 27.25
C LEU A 74 9.02 2.80 28.10
N GLY A 75 9.49 1.71 27.48
CA GLY A 75 10.31 0.70 28.13
C GLY A 75 11.63 1.26 28.65
N ILE A 76 12.34 2.04 27.82
CA ILE A 76 13.60 2.69 28.20
C ILE A 76 13.37 3.73 29.29
N GLY A 77 12.32 4.56 29.19
CA GLY A 77 11.97 5.54 30.22
C GLY A 77 11.64 4.89 31.57
N GLY A 78 10.91 3.77 31.54
CA GLY A 78 10.62 2.96 32.73
C GLY A 78 11.89 2.35 33.34
N LEU A 79 12.77 1.78 32.50
CA LEU A 79 14.04 1.20 32.97
C LEU A 79 14.94 2.25 33.62
N LEU A 80 15.08 3.42 33.00
CA LEU A 80 15.85 4.53 33.53
C LEU A 80 15.29 5.06 34.86
N SER A 81 13.96 5.02 35.02
CA SER A 81 13.30 5.42 36.28
C SER A 81 13.59 4.48 37.45
N LEU A 82 13.96 3.22 37.19
CA LEU A 82 14.35 2.28 38.24
C LEU A 82 15.78 2.52 38.76
N VAL A 83 16.59 3.26 37.98
CA VAL A 83 18.01 3.53 38.29
C VAL A 83 18.21 4.93 38.87
N SER A 84 17.27 5.87 38.66
CA SER A 84 17.41 7.24 39.16
C SER A 84 16.86 7.45 40.57
N SER A 85 17.54 8.28 41.36
CA SER A 85 17.13 8.71 42.70
C SER A 85 16.01 9.77 42.70
N GLU A 86 15.68 10.33 41.54
CA GLU A 86 14.54 11.24 41.31
C GLU A 86 13.69 10.72 40.13
N PRO A 87 12.63 9.93 40.38
CA PRO A 87 11.90 9.20 39.34
C PRO A 87 10.92 10.04 38.51
N SER A 88 10.55 11.25 38.95
CA SER A 88 9.47 12.04 38.33
C SER A 88 9.84 12.66 36.97
N ARG A 89 11.08 13.08 36.78
CA ARG A 89 11.58 13.71 35.54
C ARG A 89 11.67 12.76 34.33
N PRO A 90 12.27 11.56 34.43
CA PRO A 90 12.38 10.66 33.28
C PRO A 90 11.02 10.13 32.81
N LEU A 91 10.08 9.95 33.75
CA LEU A 91 8.73 9.44 33.46
C LEU A 91 7.89 10.45 32.66
N MET A 92 7.93 11.73 33.04
CA MET A 92 7.28 12.81 32.29
C MET A 92 7.86 12.98 30.89
N LEU A 93 9.20 12.91 30.76
CA LEU A 93 9.86 13.08 29.46
C LEU A 93 9.53 11.91 28.51
N GLY A 94 9.55 10.67 29.04
CA GLY A 94 9.15 9.48 28.30
C GLY A 94 7.68 9.54 27.85
N ALA A 95 6.78 9.98 28.74
CA ALA A 95 5.35 10.13 28.42
C ALA A 95 5.10 11.18 27.33
N LEU A 96 5.81 12.31 27.36
CA LEU A 96 5.70 13.36 26.34
C LEU A 96 6.15 12.87 24.96
N ILE A 97 7.30 12.20 24.88
CA ILE A 97 7.83 11.66 23.63
C ILE A 97 6.88 10.59 23.08
N ALA A 98 6.40 9.67 23.92
CA ALA A 98 5.43 8.65 23.51
C ALA A 98 4.13 9.27 23.00
N SER A 99 3.62 10.32 23.65
CA SER A 99 2.41 11.03 23.24
C SER A 99 2.57 11.72 21.88
N LEU A 100 3.74 12.33 21.61
CA LEU A 100 4.02 12.95 20.30
C LEU A 100 4.04 11.90 19.17
N PHE A 101 4.67 10.75 19.40
CA PHE A 101 4.69 9.65 18.44
C PHE A 101 3.29 9.07 18.18
N ALA A 102 2.52 8.83 19.25
CA ALA A 102 1.14 8.35 19.15
C ALA A 102 0.26 9.33 18.37
N PHE A 103 0.41 10.64 18.62
CA PHE A 103 -0.32 11.67 17.89
C PHE A 103 0.06 11.71 16.40
N GLY A 104 1.35 11.61 16.07
CA GLY A 104 1.81 11.53 14.68
C GLY A 104 1.24 10.32 13.93
N ALA A 105 1.18 9.16 14.59
CA ALA A 105 0.55 7.96 14.04
C ALA A 105 -0.96 8.15 13.83
N PHE A 106 -1.65 8.77 14.81
CA PHE A 106 -3.08 9.07 14.73
C PHE A 106 -3.41 10.02 13.58
N VAL A 107 -2.64 11.10 13.42
CA VAL A 107 -2.81 12.07 12.33
C VAL A 107 -2.61 11.39 10.98
N THR A 108 -1.55 10.58 10.84
CA THR A 108 -1.25 9.84 9.61
C THR A 108 -2.42 8.94 9.21
N TRP A 109 -2.98 8.19 10.18
CA TRP A 109 -4.15 7.35 9.97
C TRP A 109 -5.40 8.15 9.56
N PHE A 110 -5.59 9.34 10.14
CA PHE A 110 -6.76 10.18 9.85
C PHE A 110 -6.71 10.79 8.46
N THR A 111 -5.53 11.21 8.00
CA THR A 111 -5.34 11.77 6.65
C THR A 111 -5.63 10.78 5.54
N GLU A 112 -5.41 9.48 5.77
CA GLU A 112 -5.72 8.44 4.77
C GLU A 112 -7.19 8.05 4.72
N ARG A 113 -7.98 8.38 5.75
CA ARG A 113 -9.41 8.07 5.78
C ARG A 113 -10.29 9.07 5.04
N LYS A 114 -9.75 10.23 4.67
CA LYS A 114 -10.42 11.23 3.83
C LYS A 114 -10.13 10.96 2.37
#